data_AF-A0A3M7NUZ5-F1
#
_entry.id   AF-A0A3M7NUZ5-F1
#
_cell.length_a   1.000
_cell.length_b   1.000
_cell.length_c   1.000
_cell.angle_alpha   90.00
_cell.angle_beta   90.00
_cell.angle_gamma   90.00
#
_symmetry.space_group_name_H-M   'P 1'
#
loop_
_entity.id
_entity.type
_entity.pdbx_description
1 polymer ?
#
loop_
_entity_poly.entity_id
_entity_poly.type
_entity_poly.pdbx_seq_one_letter_code
_entity_poly.pdbx_strand_id
1 'polypeptide(L)'
;MVTELALPYREASFLLVLNIINYVMDRITYAGLLGQVFIGIAWGTPGGNWLGLQVETVVANLGYLGLLLLIYEGGLTTSFKSLKANLWLSSFVALTGISLPIALSYILIILSNATPFQAFAAGAALCSTSLGTTFTVMQTTGLNVTRMGVVLTTAAMMDDVVGLVMVQVISNLGKDSSSFTAITIIRPIFVSLAFVLAVPLACRFLVLPSTKWMNESRAKSPASMLSRLSARRETAFAVHTTAMVGMITAATYAGTSNLLAAYLTGAAISWWDSDVTHTVSFDRSSSHSRQATENTTTSQPHQTIIDNSDDQIVTVAPRLMNQGVRRTQGASSNASPPTTSTDRQCKRDWNETSGISIFERYYAQSLQRILKPFFFASIGFSIPIKRMFNGGIIWRGIVYSILMFLAKLTETLLTKLLDRKTLSHFIRAQ
;
A
#
# COMPACT_ATOMS: atom_id res chain seq x y z
N MET A 1 -36.53 21.72 -19.42
CA MET A 1 -36.60 22.36 -18.08
C MET A 1 -36.72 21.36 -16.93
N VAL A 2 -37.91 20.90 -16.50
CA VAL A 2 -38.04 20.01 -15.30
C VAL A 2 -37.18 18.73 -15.41
N THR A 3 -37.18 18.10 -16.59
CA THR A 3 -36.37 16.92 -16.91
C THR A 3 -34.86 17.19 -16.95
N GLU A 4 -34.44 18.41 -17.30
CA GLU A 4 -33.02 18.77 -17.40
C GLU A 4 -32.42 19.12 -16.04
N LEU A 5 -33.19 19.76 -15.17
CA LEU A 5 -32.82 19.93 -13.76
C LEU A 5 -32.73 18.58 -13.03
N ALA A 6 -33.54 17.59 -13.39
CA ALA A 6 -33.53 16.27 -12.76
C ALA A 6 -32.23 15.47 -12.97
N LEU A 7 -31.50 15.68 -14.08
CA LEU A 7 -30.25 14.97 -14.39
C LEU A 7 -29.13 15.23 -13.37
N PRO A 8 -28.65 16.47 -13.14
CA PRO A 8 -27.58 16.72 -12.18
C PRO A 8 -27.96 16.36 -10.74
N TYR A 9 -29.24 16.41 -10.35
CA TYR A 9 -29.67 15.92 -9.03
C TYR A 9 -29.55 14.40 -8.89
N ARG A 10 -29.75 13.62 -9.97
CA ARG A 10 -29.54 12.15 -9.96
C ARG A 10 -28.06 11.79 -9.86
N GLU A 11 -27.21 12.53 -10.54
CA GLU A 11 -25.74 12.36 -10.49
C GLU A 11 -25.15 12.77 -9.13
N ALA A 12 -25.58 13.93 -8.60
CA ALA A 12 -25.16 14.40 -7.28
C ALA A 12 -25.67 13.50 -6.15
N SER A 13 -26.92 13.03 -6.21
CA SER A 13 -27.45 12.08 -5.21
C SER A 13 -26.75 10.73 -5.29
N PHE A 14 -26.39 10.22 -6.47
CA PHE A 14 -25.58 9.02 -6.63
C PHE A 14 -24.21 9.14 -5.94
N LEU A 15 -23.45 10.21 -6.19
CA LEU A 15 -22.13 10.43 -5.55
C LEU A 15 -22.25 10.57 -4.02
N LEU A 16 -23.26 11.30 -3.55
CA LEU A 16 -23.53 11.52 -2.13
C LEU A 16 -23.94 10.21 -1.43
N VAL A 17 -24.85 9.44 -2.02
CA VAL A 17 -25.30 8.13 -1.51
C VAL A 17 -24.16 7.11 -1.51
N LEU A 18 -23.29 7.10 -2.53
CA LEU A 18 -22.09 6.26 -2.56
C LEU A 18 -21.12 6.52 -1.39
N ASN A 19 -21.01 7.78 -0.95
CA ASN A 19 -20.17 8.14 0.19
C ASN A 19 -20.86 7.82 1.53
N ILE A 20 -22.16 8.10 1.66
CA ILE A 20 -22.94 7.77 2.87
C ILE A 20 -23.02 6.25 3.07
N ILE A 21 -23.37 5.47 2.03
CA ILE A 21 -23.48 4.01 2.17
C ILE A 21 -22.14 3.38 2.54
N ASN A 22 -21.03 3.90 2.01
CA ASN A 22 -19.70 3.43 2.36
C ASN A 22 -19.43 3.67 3.85
N TYR A 23 -19.65 4.89 4.35
CA TYR A 23 -19.47 5.20 5.77
C TYR A 23 -20.36 4.36 6.69
N VAL A 24 -21.63 4.14 6.31
CA VAL A 24 -22.59 3.34 7.09
C VAL A 24 -22.26 1.85 7.07
N MET A 25 -21.90 1.28 5.91
CA MET A 25 -21.52 -0.13 5.80
C MET A 25 -20.17 -0.39 6.47
N ASP A 26 -19.18 0.50 6.33
CA ASP A 26 -17.89 0.34 7.00
C ASP A 26 -18.02 0.36 8.53
N ARG A 27 -18.91 1.20 9.07
CA ARG A 27 -19.31 1.24 10.49
C ARG A 27 -20.00 -0.03 11.01
N ILE A 28 -20.68 -0.79 10.16
CA ILE A 28 -21.55 -1.92 10.57
C ILE A 28 -20.91 -3.28 10.26
N THR A 29 -20.27 -3.42 9.10
CA THR A 29 -19.77 -4.70 8.55
C THR A 29 -18.27 -4.69 8.23
N TYR A 30 -17.56 -3.55 8.42
CA TYR A 30 -16.17 -3.35 7.98
C TYR A 30 -15.96 -3.63 6.48
N ALA A 31 -17.03 -3.47 5.68
CA ALA A 31 -17.08 -3.81 4.27
C ALA A 31 -17.75 -2.71 3.44
N GLY A 32 -17.35 -1.44 3.66
CA GLY A 32 -17.92 -0.27 2.98
C GLY A 32 -18.02 -0.40 1.45
N LEU A 33 -17.06 -1.11 0.85
CA LEU A 33 -16.95 -1.40 -0.58
C LEU A 33 -18.19 -2.14 -1.14
N LEU A 34 -18.79 -3.07 -0.38
CA LEU A 34 -19.99 -3.79 -0.81
C LEU A 34 -21.17 -2.84 -0.96
N GLY A 35 -21.30 -1.85 -0.06
CA GLY A 35 -22.31 -0.80 -0.18
C GLY A 35 -22.20 -0.02 -1.49
N GLN A 36 -20.97 0.26 -1.94
CA GLN A 36 -20.72 0.96 -3.21
C GLN A 36 -21.13 0.11 -4.42
N VAL A 37 -20.83 -1.20 -4.40
CA VAL A 37 -21.30 -2.16 -5.43
C VAL A 37 -22.84 -2.25 -5.46
N PHE A 38 -23.50 -2.32 -4.29
CA PHE A 38 -24.97 -2.36 -4.20
C PHE A 38 -25.64 -1.08 -4.70
N ILE A 39 -25.08 0.10 -4.44
CA ILE A 39 -25.59 1.35 -5.00
C ILE A 39 -25.33 1.44 -6.51
N GLY A 40 -24.20 0.91 -6.99
CA GLY A 40 -23.96 0.71 -8.43
C GLY A 40 -25.06 -0.13 -9.09
N ILE A 41 -25.35 -1.32 -8.52
CA ILE A 41 -26.47 -2.18 -8.94
C ILE A 41 -27.80 -1.41 -8.95
N ALA A 42 -28.12 -0.67 -7.89
CA ALA A 42 -29.42 -0.05 -7.70
C ALA A 42 -29.67 1.16 -8.61
N TRP A 43 -28.68 2.04 -8.76
CA TRP A 43 -28.78 3.22 -9.65
C TRP A 43 -28.53 2.88 -11.12
N GLY A 44 -27.78 1.82 -11.42
CA GLY A 44 -27.43 1.45 -12.79
C GLY A 44 -28.47 0.62 -13.54
N THR A 45 -28.16 0.34 -14.81
CA THR A 45 -28.91 -0.47 -15.77
C THR A 45 -29.40 -1.84 -15.22
N PRO A 46 -28.64 -2.58 -14.38
CA PRO A 46 -29.12 -3.85 -13.81
C PRO A 46 -30.34 -3.71 -12.90
N GLY A 47 -30.39 -2.66 -12.08
CA GLY A 47 -31.46 -2.36 -11.13
C GLY A 47 -32.45 -1.36 -11.69
N GLY A 48 -32.48 -0.16 -11.08
CA GLY A 48 -33.46 0.90 -11.34
C GLY A 48 -33.25 1.67 -12.65
N ASN A 49 -32.08 1.56 -13.29
CA ASN A 49 -31.74 2.29 -14.52
C ASN A 49 -31.92 3.81 -14.38
N TRP A 50 -31.33 4.37 -13.31
CA TRP A 50 -31.43 5.78 -12.95
C TRP A 50 -30.29 6.65 -13.49
N LEU A 51 -29.14 6.05 -13.82
CA LEU A 51 -28.06 6.70 -14.56
C LEU A 51 -28.22 6.45 -16.06
N GLY A 52 -27.83 7.42 -16.89
CA GLY A 52 -27.70 7.19 -18.33
C GLY A 52 -26.44 6.39 -18.66
N LEU A 53 -26.46 5.57 -19.72
CA LEU A 53 -25.33 4.74 -20.13
C LEU A 53 -24.03 5.56 -20.34
N GLN A 54 -24.15 6.81 -20.77
CA GLN A 54 -23.04 7.76 -20.90
C GLN A 54 -22.41 8.09 -19.53
N VAL A 55 -23.24 8.29 -18.50
CA VAL A 55 -22.81 8.53 -17.11
C VAL A 55 -22.18 7.26 -16.52
N GLU A 56 -22.78 6.09 -16.75
CA GLU A 56 -22.18 4.80 -16.35
C GLU A 56 -20.79 4.62 -16.97
N THR A 57 -20.62 4.99 -18.25
CA THR A 57 -19.33 4.95 -18.96
C THR A 57 -18.31 5.93 -18.37
N VAL A 58 -18.70 7.16 -18.06
CA VAL A 58 -17.82 8.15 -17.41
C VAL A 58 -17.41 7.70 -16.01
N VAL A 59 -18.36 7.18 -15.21
CA VAL A 59 -18.10 6.63 -13.87
C VAL A 59 -17.18 5.41 -13.96
N ALA A 60 -17.33 4.53 -14.95
CA ALA A 60 -16.43 3.40 -15.17
C ALA A 60 -15.01 3.85 -15.56
N ASN A 61 -14.87 4.85 -16.44
CA ASN A 61 -13.56 5.40 -16.83
C ASN A 61 -12.83 6.07 -15.65
N LEU A 62 -13.56 6.86 -14.84
CA LEU A 62 -13.02 7.44 -13.61
C LEU A 62 -12.75 6.39 -12.53
N GLY A 63 -13.55 5.32 -12.49
CA GLY A 63 -13.32 4.14 -11.66
C GLY A 63 -12.05 3.39 -12.04
N TYR A 64 -11.74 3.27 -13.34
CA TYR A 64 -10.49 2.68 -13.81
C TYR A 64 -9.26 3.54 -13.42
N LEU A 65 -9.39 4.87 -13.44
CA LEU A 65 -8.36 5.76 -12.88
C LEU A 65 -8.22 5.57 -11.35
N GLY A 66 -9.33 5.33 -10.65
CA GLY A 66 -9.32 4.93 -9.24
C GLY A 66 -8.59 3.61 -8.99
N LEU A 67 -8.81 2.60 -9.83
CA LEU A 67 -8.14 1.31 -9.76
C LEU A 67 -6.61 1.45 -9.98
N LEU A 68 -6.18 2.26 -10.95
CA LEU A 68 -4.76 2.57 -11.16
C LEU A 68 -4.12 3.20 -9.91
N LEU A 69 -4.81 4.15 -9.26
CA LEU A 69 -4.30 4.81 -8.05
C LEU A 69 -4.31 3.90 -6.81
N LEU A 70 -5.33 3.03 -6.64
CA LEU A 70 -5.36 2.01 -5.57
C LEU A 70 -4.20 1.01 -5.70
N ILE A 71 -3.86 0.63 -6.92
CA ILE A 71 -2.79 -0.34 -7.19
C ILE A 71 -1.41 0.32 -7.07
N TYR A 72 -1.29 1.60 -7.41
CA TYR A 72 -0.13 2.43 -7.10
C TYR A 72 0.07 2.60 -5.57
N GLU A 73 -1.01 2.81 -4.80
CA GLU A 73 -1.01 2.82 -3.32
C GLU A 73 -0.52 1.48 -2.73
N GLY A 74 -0.98 0.35 -3.28
CA GLY A 74 -0.47 -0.99 -2.94
C GLY A 74 1.02 -1.14 -3.24
N GLY A 75 1.49 -0.64 -4.38
CA GLY A 75 2.91 -0.58 -4.71
C GLY A 75 3.72 0.25 -3.70
N LEU A 76 3.24 1.45 -3.34
CA LEU A 76 3.90 2.34 -2.37
C LEU A 76 4.03 1.71 -0.97
N THR A 77 3.07 0.87 -0.58
CA THR A 77 3.06 0.17 0.73
C THR A 77 3.81 -1.17 0.73
N THR A 78 4.40 -1.59 -0.39
CA THR A 78 5.08 -2.89 -0.53
C THR A 78 6.42 -2.95 0.21
N SER A 79 6.51 -3.79 1.25
CA SER A 79 7.71 -3.89 2.09
C SER A 79 8.75 -4.88 1.54
N PHE A 80 9.68 -4.39 0.72
CA PHE A 80 10.74 -5.20 0.08
C PHE A 80 11.57 -6.05 1.03
N LYS A 81 11.85 -5.56 2.25
CA LYS A 81 12.59 -6.32 3.27
C LYS A 81 11.85 -7.62 3.65
N SER A 82 10.54 -7.53 3.84
CA SER A 82 9.65 -8.65 4.18
C SER A 82 9.57 -9.66 3.02
N LEU A 83 9.39 -9.15 1.80
CA LEU A 83 9.31 -9.94 0.58
C LEU A 83 10.61 -10.70 0.32
N LYS A 84 11.77 -10.03 0.36
CA LYS A 84 13.10 -10.65 0.20
C LYS A 84 13.34 -11.74 1.26
N ALA A 85 12.96 -11.49 2.53
CA ALA A 85 13.19 -12.43 3.64
C ALA A 85 12.33 -13.70 3.58
N ASN A 86 11.15 -13.65 2.96
CA ASN A 86 10.19 -14.76 2.92
C ASN A 86 9.92 -15.28 1.49
N LEU A 87 10.73 -14.89 0.52
CA LEU A 87 10.44 -15.04 -0.92
C LEU A 87 10.11 -16.49 -1.30
N TRP A 88 10.90 -17.47 -0.87
CA TRP A 88 10.71 -18.87 -1.25
C TRP A 88 9.36 -19.43 -0.80
N LEU A 89 9.03 -19.27 0.48
CA LEU A 89 7.77 -19.77 1.03
C LEU A 89 6.59 -18.99 0.44
N SER A 90 6.69 -17.67 0.35
CA SER A 90 5.63 -16.80 -0.23
C SER A 90 5.35 -17.13 -1.70
N SER A 91 6.39 -17.40 -2.49
CA SER A 91 6.27 -17.82 -3.90
C SER A 91 5.50 -19.14 -4.03
N PHE A 92 5.76 -20.09 -3.13
CA PHE A 92 5.06 -21.37 -3.13
C PHE A 92 3.58 -21.20 -2.75
N VAL A 93 3.29 -20.44 -1.68
CA VAL A 93 1.92 -20.12 -1.25
C VAL A 93 1.14 -19.51 -2.41
N ALA A 94 1.65 -18.40 -2.97
CA ALA A 94 1.01 -17.70 -4.08
C ALA A 94 0.79 -18.59 -5.31
N LEU A 95 1.83 -19.34 -5.72
CA LEU A 95 1.71 -20.27 -6.86
C LEU A 95 0.60 -21.30 -6.63
N THR A 96 0.45 -21.84 -5.41
CA THR A 96 -0.66 -22.76 -5.09
C THR A 96 -2.00 -22.05 -4.97
N GLY A 97 -2.04 -20.84 -4.42
CA GLY A 97 -3.24 -20.01 -4.27
C GLY A 97 -3.79 -19.43 -5.57
N ILE A 98 -2.99 -19.42 -6.63
CA ILE A 98 -3.39 -19.14 -8.01
C ILE A 98 -3.75 -20.43 -8.75
N SER A 99 -2.85 -21.43 -8.71
CA SER A 99 -2.99 -22.64 -9.54
C SER A 99 -4.18 -23.51 -9.11
N LEU A 100 -4.47 -23.60 -7.81
CA LEU A 100 -5.53 -24.49 -7.31
C LEU A 100 -6.94 -23.96 -7.62
N PRO A 101 -7.28 -22.67 -7.41
CA PRO A 101 -8.54 -22.11 -7.90
C PRO A 101 -8.70 -22.18 -9.42
N ILE A 102 -7.65 -21.89 -10.20
CA ILE A 102 -7.72 -21.99 -11.67
C ILE A 102 -7.99 -23.44 -12.10
N ALA A 103 -7.26 -24.43 -11.57
CA ALA A 103 -7.45 -25.84 -11.91
C ALA A 103 -8.84 -26.36 -11.53
N LEU A 104 -9.31 -26.06 -10.31
CA LEU A 104 -10.64 -26.46 -9.86
C LEU A 104 -11.78 -25.77 -10.63
N SER A 105 -11.52 -24.59 -11.21
CA SER A 105 -12.50 -23.87 -12.02
C SER A 105 -12.90 -24.59 -13.32
N TYR A 106 -12.08 -25.51 -13.83
CA TYR A 106 -12.43 -26.35 -14.99
C TYR A 106 -13.66 -27.25 -14.75
N ILE A 107 -14.10 -27.42 -13.50
CA ILE A 107 -15.38 -28.08 -13.19
C ILE A 107 -16.59 -27.37 -13.85
N LEU A 108 -16.50 -26.07 -14.14
CA LEU A 108 -17.56 -25.29 -14.79
C LEU A 108 -17.87 -25.77 -16.22
N ILE A 109 -16.91 -26.43 -16.88
CA ILE A 109 -17.14 -27.06 -18.18
C ILE A 109 -18.22 -28.15 -18.04
N ILE A 110 -18.13 -29.00 -17.02
CA ILE A 110 -19.11 -30.07 -16.75
C ILE A 110 -20.37 -29.48 -16.09
N LEU A 111 -20.20 -28.60 -15.10
CA LEU A 111 -21.31 -28.11 -14.26
C LEU A 111 -22.24 -27.15 -15.01
N SER A 112 -21.72 -26.35 -15.94
CA SER A 112 -22.48 -25.30 -16.65
C SER A 112 -22.29 -25.25 -18.17
N ASN A 113 -21.60 -26.22 -18.78
CA ASN A 113 -21.23 -26.21 -20.20
C ASN A 113 -20.42 -24.96 -20.62
N ALA A 114 -19.57 -24.48 -19.70
CA ALA A 114 -18.71 -23.32 -19.93
C ALA A 114 -17.56 -23.66 -20.88
N THR A 115 -17.06 -22.67 -21.64
CA THR A 115 -15.85 -22.85 -22.45
C THR A 115 -14.61 -22.95 -21.56
N PRO A 116 -13.50 -23.58 -22.02
CA PRO A 116 -12.23 -23.59 -21.29
C PRO A 116 -11.73 -22.18 -20.92
N PHE A 117 -11.98 -21.19 -21.77
CA PHE A 117 -11.66 -19.78 -21.48
C PHE A 117 -12.55 -19.19 -20.37
N GLN A 118 -13.85 -19.46 -20.38
CA GLN A 118 -14.76 -19.02 -19.30
C GLN A 118 -14.38 -19.64 -17.96
N ALA A 119 -14.04 -20.94 -17.95
CA ALA A 119 -13.56 -21.64 -16.76
C ALA A 119 -12.25 -21.04 -16.24
N PHE A 120 -11.27 -20.81 -17.12
CA PHE A 120 -10.01 -20.13 -16.78
C PHE A 120 -10.25 -18.72 -16.22
N ALA A 121 -11.04 -17.89 -16.90
CA ALA A 121 -11.31 -16.51 -16.50
C ALA A 121 -12.04 -16.42 -15.15
N ALA A 122 -12.98 -17.34 -14.87
CA ALA A 122 -13.67 -17.40 -13.58
C ALA A 122 -12.71 -17.81 -12.44
N GLY A 123 -11.83 -18.78 -12.67
CA GLY A 123 -10.82 -19.20 -11.68
C GLY A 123 -9.77 -18.12 -11.41
N ALA A 124 -9.33 -17.41 -12.45
CA ALA A 124 -8.39 -16.30 -12.36
C ALA A 124 -9.02 -15.04 -11.73
N ALA A 125 -10.33 -14.85 -11.84
CA ALA A 125 -11.06 -13.80 -11.11
C ALA A 125 -11.21 -14.11 -9.60
N LEU A 126 -11.11 -15.38 -9.20
CA LEU A 126 -11.32 -15.85 -7.83
C LEU A 126 -10.04 -16.28 -7.10
N CYS A 127 -8.88 -16.20 -7.74
CA CYS A 127 -7.60 -16.46 -7.08
C CYS A 127 -7.00 -15.24 -6.35
N SER A 128 -7.31 -14.01 -6.79
CA SER A 128 -6.82 -12.78 -6.14
C SER A 128 -7.32 -12.70 -4.70
N THR A 129 -6.39 -12.41 -3.79
CA THR A 129 -6.58 -12.50 -2.35
C THR A 129 -6.70 -11.09 -1.77
N SER A 130 -7.89 -10.69 -1.30
CA SER A 130 -8.10 -9.31 -0.81
C SER A 130 -7.26 -9.03 0.45
N LEU A 131 -6.13 -8.36 0.25
CA LEU A 131 -5.18 -8.04 1.32
C LEU A 131 -5.82 -7.13 2.38
N GLY A 132 -6.64 -6.15 1.98
CA GLY A 132 -7.20 -5.14 2.89
C GLY A 132 -8.01 -5.71 4.06
N THR A 133 -9.03 -6.53 3.79
CA THR A 133 -9.85 -7.14 4.86
C THR A 133 -9.05 -8.14 5.69
N THR A 134 -8.22 -8.94 5.03
CA THR A 134 -7.31 -9.91 5.67
C THR A 134 -6.35 -9.22 6.63
N PHE A 135 -5.75 -8.10 6.22
CA PHE A 135 -4.81 -7.30 7.00
C PHE A 135 -5.49 -6.61 8.18
N THR A 136 -6.71 -6.07 8.01
CA THR A 136 -7.50 -5.51 9.13
C THR A 136 -7.78 -6.56 10.21
N VAL A 137 -8.21 -7.77 9.84
CA VAL A 137 -8.41 -8.89 10.80
C VAL A 137 -7.07 -9.31 11.42
N MET A 138 -6.01 -9.42 10.62
CA MET A 138 -4.69 -9.87 11.07
C MET A 138 -3.97 -8.84 11.95
N GLN A 139 -4.25 -7.54 11.79
CA GLN A 139 -3.71 -6.46 12.62
C GLN A 139 -4.52 -6.30 13.92
N THR A 140 -5.86 -6.37 13.87
CA THR A 140 -6.70 -6.33 15.07
C THR A 140 -6.50 -7.55 15.99
N THR A 141 -6.09 -8.69 15.43
CA THR A 141 -5.68 -9.88 16.20
C THR A 141 -4.19 -9.92 16.57
N GLY A 142 -3.39 -8.93 16.17
CA GLY A 142 -1.94 -8.88 16.41
C GLY A 142 -1.13 -9.97 15.68
N LEU A 143 -1.74 -10.73 14.77
CA LEU A 143 -1.09 -11.80 14.01
C LEU A 143 -0.15 -11.28 12.91
N ASN A 144 -0.25 -10.01 12.53
CA ASN A 144 0.51 -9.40 11.43
C ASN A 144 2.03 -9.36 11.65
N VAL A 145 2.49 -9.36 12.90
CA VAL A 145 3.92 -9.45 13.26
C VAL A 145 4.45 -10.89 13.33
N THR A 146 3.58 -11.90 13.23
CA THR A 146 4.01 -13.31 13.24
C THR A 146 4.65 -13.70 11.92
N ARG A 147 5.57 -14.67 11.93
CA ARG A 147 6.20 -15.19 10.71
C ARG A 147 5.17 -15.66 9.67
N MET A 148 4.09 -16.32 10.12
CA MET A 148 2.98 -16.71 9.25
C MET A 148 2.21 -15.50 8.69
N GLY A 149 1.92 -14.49 9.51
CA GLY A 149 1.25 -13.27 9.06
C GLY A 149 2.07 -12.49 8.02
N VAL A 150 3.38 -12.39 8.22
CA VAL A 150 4.30 -11.80 7.23
C VAL A 150 4.31 -12.62 5.94
N VAL A 151 4.47 -13.95 6.01
CA VAL A 151 4.46 -14.85 4.84
C VAL A 151 3.14 -14.75 4.05
N LEU A 152 1.99 -14.71 4.73
CA LEU A 152 0.68 -14.58 4.09
C LEU A 152 0.50 -13.20 3.45
N THR A 153 1.01 -12.13 4.08
CA THR A 153 0.99 -10.77 3.51
C THR A 153 1.87 -10.69 2.25
N THR A 154 3.07 -11.26 2.28
CA THR A 154 3.98 -11.28 1.12
C THR A 154 3.50 -12.23 0.02
N ALA A 155 2.78 -13.31 0.35
CA ALA A 155 2.10 -14.15 -0.62
C ALA A 155 0.93 -13.39 -1.29
N ALA A 156 0.08 -12.70 -0.54
CA ALA A 156 -1.02 -11.89 -1.09
C ALA A 156 -0.52 -10.77 -2.02
N MET A 157 0.58 -10.10 -1.67
CA MET A 157 1.24 -9.13 -2.57
C MET A 157 1.78 -9.76 -3.87
N MET A 158 2.14 -11.05 -3.85
CA MET A 158 2.55 -11.79 -5.06
C MET A 158 1.35 -12.30 -5.87
N ASP A 159 0.28 -12.75 -5.20
CA ASP A 159 -1.01 -13.11 -5.82
C ASP A 159 -1.56 -11.95 -6.64
N ASP A 160 -1.61 -10.74 -6.06
CA ASP A 160 -2.13 -9.56 -6.74
C ASP A 160 -1.28 -9.23 -7.98
N VAL A 161 0.06 -9.24 -7.90
CA VAL A 161 0.93 -9.04 -9.06
C VAL A 161 0.60 -9.99 -10.21
N VAL A 162 0.38 -11.28 -9.94
CA VAL A 162 -0.02 -12.24 -10.99
C VAL A 162 -1.46 -12.00 -11.45
N GLY A 163 -2.37 -11.64 -10.55
CA GLY A 163 -3.73 -11.20 -10.89
C GLY A 163 -3.75 -10.05 -11.89
N LEU A 164 -2.88 -9.05 -11.73
CA LEU A 164 -2.74 -7.93 -12.67
C LEU A 164 -2.25 -8.38 -14.07
N VAL A 165 -1.46 -9.47 -14.15
CA VAL A 165 -1.11 -10.12 -15.43
C VAL A 165 -2.30 -10.86 -16.01
N MET A 166 -3.04 -11.61 -15.20
CA MET A 166 -4.19 -12.40 -15.65
C MET A 166 -5.31 -11.51 -16.20
N VAL A 167 -5.55 -10.33 -15.62
CA VAL A 167 -6.49 -9.32 -16.18
C VAL A 167 -6.15 -8.98 -17.64
N GLN A 168 -4.86 -8.82 -17.98
CA GLN A 168 -4.42 -8.52 -19.35
C GLN A 168 -4.54 -9.74 -20.27
N VAL A 169 -4.22 -10.95 -19.79
CA VAL A 169 -4.41 -12.20 -20.55
C VAL A 169 -5.88 -12.41 -20.90
N ILE A 170 -6.79 -12.23 -19.93
CA ILE A 170 -8.24 -12.33 -20.13
C ILE A 170 -8.74 -11.23 -21.08
N SER A 171 -8.26 -9.99 -20.93
CA SER A 171 -8.66 -8.88 -21.81
C SER A 171 -8.28 -9.08 -23.27
N ASN A 172 -7.18 -9.79 -23.57
CA ASN A 172 -6.77 -10.07 -24.93
C ASN A 172 -7.50 -11.31 -25.50
N LEU A 173 -7.61 -12.39 -24.72
CA LEU A 173 -8.38 -13.58 -25.11
C LEU A 173 -9.86 -13.29 -25.35
N GLY A 174 -10.44 -12.30 -24.68
CA GLY A 174 -11.83 -11.88 -24.87
C GLY A 174 -12.12 -11.10 -26.16
N LYS A 175 -11.11 -10.76 -26.96
CA LYS A 175 -11.25 -9.97 -28.21
C LYS A 175 -11.16 -10.82 -29.48
N ASP A 176 -10.19 -11.73 -29.54
CA ASP A 176 -9.88 -12.52 -30.75
C ASP A 176 -10.62 -13.86 -30.77
N SER A 177 -11.90 -13.83 -31.15
CA SER A 177 -12.76 -15.02 -31.21
C SER A 177 -12.49 -15.96 -32.41
N SER A 178 -11.63 -15.56 -33.35
CA SER A 178 -11.43 -16.24 -34.65
C SER A 178 -10.19 -17.13 -34.73
N SER A 179 -9.18 -16.96 -33.86
CA SER A 179 -8.06 -17.91 -33.76
C SER A 179 -7.43 -17.90 -32.36
N PHE A 180 -7.30 -19.09 -31.75
CA PHE A 180 -6.64 -19.26 -30.46
C PHE A 180 -5.11 -19.29 -30.63
N THR A 181 -4.55 -18.23 -31.22
CA THR A 181 -3.13 -18.12 -31.55
C THR A 181 -2.32 -17.93 -30.27
N ALA A 182 -1.48 -18.91 -29.90
CA ALA A 182 -0.75 -18.95 -28.62
C ALA A 182 0.03 -17.66 -28.27
N ILE A 183 0.43 -16.87 -29.29
CA ILE A 183 1.06 -15.55 -29.17
C ILE A 183 0.23 -14.59 -28.31
N THR A 184 -1.12 -14.64 -28.36
CA THR A 184 -2.00 -13.73 -27.58
C THR A 184 -1.94 -13.97 -26.07
N ILE A 185 -1.58 -15.18 -25.64
CA ILE A 185 -1.37 -15.56 -24.24
C ILE A 185 0.10 -15.35 -23.85
N ILE A 186 1.02 -15.85 -24.68
CA ILE A 186 2.46 -15.85 -24.41
C ILE A 186 3.00 -14.42 -24.33
N ARG A 187 2.63 -13.52 -25.25
CA ARG A 187 3.16 -12.14 -25.28
C ARG A 187 2.84 -11.37 -23.98
N PRO A 188 1.58 -11.27 -23.49
CA PRO A 188 1.30 -10.56 -22.24
C PRO A 188 2.06 -11.12 -21.03
N ILE A 189 2.20 -12.45 -20.91
CA ILE A 189 2.91 -13.09 -19.80
C ILE A 189 4.41 -12.77 -19.85
N PHE A 190 5.05 -12.95 -21.01
CA PHE A 190 6.50 -12.68 -21.14
C PHE A 190 6.83 -11.19 -21.01
N VAL A 191 6.00 -10.28 -21.54
CA VAL A 191 6.21 -8.83 -21.38
C VAL A 191 5.95 -8.41 -19.91
N SER A 192 4.97 -9.01 -19.22
CA SER A 192 4.76 -8.78 -17.78
C SER A 192 5.97 -9.22 -16.96
N LEU A 193 6.49 -10.43 -17.20
CA LEU A 193 7.68 -10.94 -16.52
C LEU A 193 8.91 -10.08 -16.82
N ALA A 194 9.06 -9.63 -18.07
CA ALA A 194 10.11 -8.68 -18.45
C ALA A 194 10.01 -7.37 -17.66
N PHE A 195 8.81 -6.80 -17.46
CA PHE A 195 8.62 -5.61 -16.62
C PHE A 195 8.96 -5.86 -15.14
N VAL A 196 8.49 -6.99 -14.58
CA VAL A 196 8.77 -7.39 -13.18
C VAL A 196 10.27 -7.56 -12.91
N LEU A 197 11.05 -8.00 -13.90
CA LEU A 197 12.50 -8.12 -13.80
C LEU A 197 13.25 -6.82 -14.15
N ALA A 198 12.81 -6.10 -15.18
CA ALA A 198 13.48 -4.90 -15.68
C ALA A 198 13.32 -3.68 -14.76
N VAL A 199 12.20 -3.53 -14.05
CA VAL A 199 12.01 -2.39 -13.13
C VAL A 199 13.00 -2.45 -11.95
N PRO A 200 13.15 -3.56 -11.20
CA PRO A 200 14.22 -3.69 -10.19
C PRO A 200 15.63 -3.54 -10.77
N LEU A 201 15.86 -4.00 -12.01
CA LEU A 201 17.15 -3.86 -12.69
C LEU A 201 17.46 -2.38 -12.99
N ALA A 202 16.51 -1.63 -13.53
CA ALA A 202 16.61 -0.19 -13.74
C ALA A 202 16.76 0.58 -12.42
N CYS A 203 16.04 0.17 -11.37
CA CYS A 203 16.19 0.69 -10.01
C CYS A 203 17.65 0.57 -9.54
N ARG A 204 18.27 -0.59 -9.74
CA ARG A 204 19.66 -0.85 -9.36
C ARG A 204 20.71 -0.16 -10.23
N PHE A 205 20.51 -0.08 -11.54
CA PHE A 205 21.56 0.31 -12.51
C PHE A 205 21.41 1.71 -13.14
N LEU A 206 20.23 2.34 -13.09
CA LEU A 206 20.00 3.70 -13.62
C LEU A 206 19.64 4.68 -12.50
N VAL A 207 18.73 4.25 -11.62
CA VAL A 207 18.11 5.09 -10.59
C VAL A 207 19.04 5.26 -9.39
N LEU A 208 19.66 4.19 -8.88
CA LEU A 208 20.67 4.27 -7.80
C LEU A 208 21.92 5.12 -8.12
N PRO A 209 22.58 5.02 -9.29
CA PRO A 209 23.73 5.88 -9.58
C PRO A 209 23.34 7.34 -9.85
N SER A 210 22.20 7.60 -10.50
CA SER A 210 21.74 8.98 -10.74
C SER A 210 21.40 9.71 -9.44
N THR A 211 20.79 9.05 -8.46
CA THR A 211 20.57 9.64 -7.12
C THR A 211 21.85 9.90 -6.36
N LYS A 212 22.82 8.98 -6.37
CA LYS A 212 24.14 9.25 -5.77
C LYS A 212 24.82 10.47 -6.39
N TRP A 213 24.82 10.56 -7.72
CA TRP A 213 25.38 11.70 -8.45
C TRP A 213 24.63 13.02 -8.15
N MET A 214 23.29 12.99 -8.09
CA MET A 214 22.48 14.15 -7.68
C MET A 214 22.75 14.56 -6.23
N ASN A 215 22.86 13.60 -5.31
CA ASN A 215 23.16 13.82 -3.89
C ASN A 215 24.55 14.43 -3.69
N GLU A 216 25.58 13.90 -4.36
CA GLU A 216 26.90 14.52 -4.38
C GLU A 216 26.88 15.95 -4.94
N SER A 217 26.11 16.18 -6.01
CA SER A 217 25.97 17.51 -6.61
C SER A 217 25.25 18.51 -5.68
N ARG A 218 24.22 18.05 -4.95
CA ARG A 218 23.53 18.84 -3.91
C ARG A 218 24.42 19.10 -2.69
N ALA A 219 25.28 18.15 -2.31
CA ALA A 219 26.25 18.32 -1.22
C ALA A 219 27.39 19.30 -1.58
N LYS A 220 27.87 19.27 -2.84
CA LYS A 220 28.89 20.21 -3.35
C LYS A 220 28.35 21.64 -3.48
N SER A 221 27.08 21.81 -3.86
CA SER A 221 26.45 23.11 -4.12
C SER A 221 25.09 23.29 -3.42
N PRO A 222 25.05 23.40 -2.07
CA PRO A 222 23.81 23.41 -1.30
C PRO A 222 22.88 24.61 -1.58
N ALA A 223 23.43 25.73 -2.06
CA ALA A 223 22.66 26.93 -2.43
C ALA A 223 22.11 26.91 -3.89
N SER A 224 22.37 25.85 -4.67
CA SER A 224 21.97 25.75 -6.07
C SER A 224 20.44 25.82 -6.26
N MET A 225 19.99 26.29 -7.43
CA MET A 225 18.57 26.16 -7.80
C MET A 225 18.12 24.68 -7.79
N LEU A 226 19.01 23.75 -8.14
CA LEU A 226 18.71 22.32 -8.14
C LEU A 226 18.46 21.76 -6.73
N SER A 227 19.26 22.14 -5.73
CA SER A 227 19.05 21.66 -4.36
C SER A 227 17.73 22.19 -3.79
N ARG A 228 17.42 23.47 -4.05
CA ARG A 228 16.18 24.16 -3.66
C ARG A 228 14.94 23.65 -4.41
N LEU A 229 15.09 23.16 -5.65
CA LEU A 229 14.00 22.57 -6.43
C LEU A 229 13.71 21.14 -5.98
N SER A 230 14.72 20.27 -5.87
CA SER A 230 14.52 18.89 -5.39
C SER A 230 14.02 18.79 -3.94
N ALA A 231 14.14 19.86 -3.14
CA ALA A 231 13.56 19.93 -1.80
C ALA A 231 12.06 20.27 -1.78
N ARG A 232 11.44 20.62 -2.93
CA ARG A 232 10.00 20.94 -3.00
C ARG A 232 9.15 19.68 -3.09
N ARG A 233 8.13 19.60 -2.23
CA ARG A 233 7.06 18.59 -2.30
C ARG A 233 6.33 18.61 -3.67
N GLU A 234 6.20 19.79 -4.28
CA GLU A 234 5.70 19.99 -5.65
C GLU A 234 6.51 19.20 -6.70
N THR A 235 7.84 19.21 -6.57
CA THR A 235 8.76 18.50 -7.47
C THR A 235 8.75 17.00 -7.23
N ALA A 236 8.66 16.55 -5.97
CA ALA A 236 8.45 15.14 -5.65
C ALA A 236 7.12 14.62 -6.27
N PHE A 237 6.02 15.36 -6.10
CA PHE A 237 4.75 15.07 -6.75
C PHE A 237 4.86 14.99 -8.28
N ALA A 238 5.51 15.97 -8.92
CA ALA A 238 5.70 15.97 -10.37
C ALA A 238 6.53 14.77 -10.85
N VAL A 239 7.63 14.42 -10.15
CA VAL A 239 8.48 13.26 -10.49
C VAL A 239 7.72 11.95 -10.32
N HIS A 240 7.02 11.74 -9.21
CA HIS A 240 6.26 10.52 -8.95
C HIS A 240 5.11 10.34 -9.97
N THR A 241 4.41 11.43 -10.30
CA THR A 241 3.37 11.45 -11.35
C THR A 241 3.95 11.11 -12.72
N THR A 242 5.08 11.72 -13.08
CA THR A 242 5.74 11.50 -14.38
C THR A 242 6.26 10.07 -14.52
N ALA A 243 6.81 9.50 -13.43
CA ALA A 243 7.24 8.10 -13.40
C ALA A 243 6.04 7.15 -13.61
N MET A 244 4.92 7.38 -12.91
CA MET A 244 3.70 6.57 -13.04
C MET A 244 3.12 6.63 -14.45
N VAL A 245 2.96 7.84 -15.01
CA VAL A 245 2.47 8.02 -16.38
C VAL A 245 3.42 7.36 -17.38
N GLY A 246 4.73 7.61 -17.29
CA GLY A 246 5.73 7.03 -18.18
C GLY A 246 5.74 5.49 -18.16
N MET A 247 5.61 4.88 -16.99
CA MET A 247 5.51 3.42 -16.84
C MET A 247 4.22 2.85 -17.42
N ILE A 248 3.07 3.50 -17.19
CA ILE A 248 1.77 3.11 -17.78
C ILE A 248 1.81 3.24 -19.31
N THR A 249 2.39 4.31 -19.84
CA THR A 249 2.58 4.51 -21.28
C THR A 249 3.50 3.43 -21.87
N ALA A 250 4.63 3.13 -21.23
CA ALA A 250 5.53 2.06 -21.66
C ALA A 250 4.83 0.68 -21.67
N ALA A 251 4.03 0.38 -20.65
CA ALA A 251 3.25 -0.85 -20.59
C ALA A 251 2.18 -0.94 -21.69
N THR A 252 1.48 0.16 -21.96
CA THR A 252 0.49 0.28 -23.04
C THR A 252 1.12 -0.06 -24.39
N TYR A 253 2.27 0.53 -24.72
CA TYR A 253 2.98 0.24 -25.99
C TYR A 253 3.57 -1.17 -26.04
N ALA A 254 4.09 -1.69 -24.92
CA ALA A 254 4.62 -3.05 -24.87
C ALA A 254 3.51 -4.12 -25.00
N GLY A 255 2.28 -3.79 -24.60
CA GLY A 255 1.09 -4.68 -24.62
C GLY A 255 0.87 -5.45 -23.32
N THR A 256 1.43 -4.96 -22.20
CA THR A 256 1.26 -5.55 -20.86
C THR A 256 0.22 -4.79 -20.04
N SER A 257 -0.02 -5.23 -18.80
CA SER A 257 -1.02 -4.66 -17.90
C SER A 257 -0.61 -3.27 -17.40
N ASN A 258 -1.44 -2.27 -17.70
CA ASN A 258 -1.29 -0.92 -17.15
C ASN A 258 -1.42 -0.90 -15.61
N LEU A 259 -2.18 -1.85 -15.04
CA LEU A 259 -2.28 -2.02 -13.60
C LEU A 259 -0.94 -2.50 -13.01
N LEU A 260 -0.29 -3.48 -13.63
CA LEU A 260 1.04 -3.95 -13.23
C LEU A 260 2.07 -2.82 -13.28
N ALA A 261 1.99 -1.94 -14.28
CA ALA A 261 2.88 -0.78 -14.39
C ALA A 261 2.65 0.23 -13.26
N ALA A 262 1.40 0.51 -12.87
CA ALA A 262 1.08 1.34 -11.72
C ALA A 262 1.67 0.75 -10.43
N TYR A 263 1.46 -0.56 -10.20
CA TYR A 263 2.03 -1.27 -9.05
C TYR A 263 3.57 -1.19 -9.02
N LEU A 264 4.23 -1.55 -10.13
CA LEU A 264 5.69 -1.54 -10.24
C LEU A 264 6.29 -0.13 -10.08
N THR A 265 5.56 0.93 -10.44
CA THR A 265 5.97 2.32 -10.17
C THR A 265 5.92 2.63 -8.67
N GLY A 266 4.79 2.34 -8.01
CA GLY A 266 4.66 2.55 -6.57
C GLY A 266 5.71 1.75 -5.79
N ALA A 267 5.95 0.51 -6.21
CA ALA A 267 6.98 -0.36 -5.63
C ALA A 267 8.40 0.20 -5.88
N ALA A 268 8.71 0.70 -7.07
CA ALA A 268 10.01 1.34 -7.35
C ALA A 268 10.26 2.59 -6.48
N ILE A 269 9.22 3.39 -6.23
CA ILE A 269 9.30 4.59 -5.36
C ILE A 269 9.40 4.18 -3.88
N SER A 270 8.66 3.16 -3.44
CA SER A 270 8.78 2.61 -2.08
C SER A 270 10.20 2.10 -1.79
N TRP A 271 10.80 1.38 -2.75
CA TRP A 271 12.20 0.94 -2.68
C TRP A 271 13.19 2.11 -2.64
N TRP A 272 12.93 3.17 -3.39
CA TRP A 272 13.75 4.38 -3.41
C TRP A 272 13.73 5.13 -2.08
N ASP A 273 12.58 5.19 -1.42
CA ASP A 273 12.45 5.79 -0.10
C ASP A 273 13.09 4.92 1.01
N SER A 274 13.08 3.58 0.85
CA SER A 274 13.57 2.64 1.89
C SER A 274 15.05 2.23 1.79
N ASP A 275 15.57 2.00 0.59
CA ASP A 275 16.88 1.37 0.37
C ASP A 275 17.96 2.38 -0.12
N VAL A 276 17.60 3.64 -0.43
CA VAL A 276 18.52 4.64 -1.00
C VAL A 276 18.83 5.77 0.00
N THR A 277 20.11 6.12 0.13
CA THR A 277 20.58 7.19 1.03
C THR A 277 20.40 8.57 0.40
N HIS A 278 19.62 9.45 1.03
CA HIS A 278 19.31 10.81 0.53
C HIS A 278 20.03 11.92 1.31
N THR A 279 20.50 12.99 0.64
CA THR A 279 21.26 14.06 1.31
C THR A 279 20.37 15.13 1.93
N VAL A 280 20.29 15.10 3.25
CA VAL A 280 19.63 16.10 4.11
C VAL A 280 20.20 17.49 3.85
N SER A 281 19.34 18.44 3.52
CA SER A 281 19.72 19.84 3.31
C SER A 281 19.74 20.57 4.66
N PHE A 282 20.94 20.85 5.19
CA PHE A 282 21.13 21.70 6.36
C PHE A 282 20.77 23.15 6.03
N ASP A 283 19.54 23.58 6.36
CA ASP A 283 19.16 24.98 6.22
C ASP A 283 19.72 25.80 7.38
N ARG A 284 20.68 26.70 7.08
CA ARG A 284 21.48 27.42 8.10
C ARG A 284 20.85 28.77 8.47
N SER A 285 19.55 28.76 8.74
CA SER A 285 18.66 29.93 8.78
C SER A 285 18.35 30.46 10.20
N SER A 286 19.32 30.39 11.12
CA SER A 286 19.15 30.88 12.51
C SER A 286 20.44 31.34 13.21
N SER A 287 21.17 32.30 12.60
CA SER A 287 22.31 32.96 13.26
C SER A 287 22.32 34.49 13.08
N HIS A 288 21.23 35.14 13.50
CA HIS A 288 21.14 36.59 13.73
C HIS A 288 20.72 36.90 15.18
N SER A 289 21.37 36.22 16.13
CA SER A 289 21.44 36.67 17.52
C SER A 289 22.45 37.82 17.61
N ARG A 290 22.04 38.94 18.19
CA ARG A 290 22.86 40.16 18.27
C ARG A 290 24.16 39.91 19.07
N GLN A 291 25.25 40.54 18.66
CA GLN A 291 26.41 40.71 19.53
C GLN A 291 25.99 41.56 20.74
N ALA A 292 26.05 40.96 21.92
CA ALA A 292 26.15 41.69 23.18
C ALA A 292 27.58 41.50 23.68
N THR A 293 28.31 42.59 23.87
CA THR A 293 29.71 42.58 24.26
C THR A 293 29.82 42.43 25.77
N GLU A 294 30.47 41.37 26.25
CA GLU A 294 30.99 41.35 27.61
C GLU A 294 32.28 40.53 27.69
N ASN A 295 33.34 41.15 28.20
CA ASN A 295 34.66 40.55 28.36
C ASN A 295 34.84 40.07 29.81
N THR A 296 35.78 39.12 29.99
CA THR A 296 36.72 39.00 31.13
C THR A 296 36.65 37.69 31.94
N THR A 297 37.68 36.88 31.74
CA THR A 297 38.48 36.19 32.77
C THR A 297 39.94 36.39 32.32
N THR A 298 40.98 36.57 33.15
CA THR A 298 41.39 36.00 34.46
C THR A 298 42.39 37.03 35.08
N SER A 299 42.69 37.17 36.39
CA SER A 299 43.47 36.21 37.22
C SER A 299 43.75 36.70 38.66
N GLN A 300 43.40 35.88 39.67
CA GLN A 300 44.09 35.70 40.98
C GLN A 300 44.40 36.97 41.88
N PRO A 301 45.19 36.90 42.98
CA PRO A 301 44.58 36.70 44.31
C PRO A 301 45.11 37.58 45.49
N HIS A 302 44.29 38.00 46.46
CA HIS A 302 44.80 38.37 47.82
C HIS A 302 43.77 38.29 48.99
N GLN A 303 44.10 37.43 49.95
CA GLN A 303 44.05 37.52 51.43
C GLN A 303 43.24 38.60 52.24
N THR A 304 42.68 38.10 53.37
CA THR A 304 42.54 38.69 54.75
C THR A 304 41.28 39.46 55.26
N ILE A 305 40.93 39.15 56.54
CA ILE A 305 40.26 39.96 57.63
C ILE A 305 38.70 40.03 57.72
N ILE A 306 38.15 39.14 58.58
CA ILE A 306 37.36 39.36 59.84
C ILE A 306 35.98 40.09 59.86
N ASP A 307 35.10 39.58 60.75
CA ASP A 307 33.87 40.15 61.39
C ASP A 307 32.59 40.38 60.55
N ASN A 308 31.35 40.35 61.12
CA ASN A 308 30.73 39.56 62.22
C ASN A 308 29.19 39.78 62.26
N SER A 309 28.42 38.98 63.01
CA SER A 309 27.01 39.20 63.48
C SER A 309 25.89 39.41 62.41
N ASP A 310 24.56 39.24 62.61
CA ASP A 310 23.60 38.56 63.53
C ASP A 310 22.17 38.86 62.93
N ASP A 311 20.97 38.30 63.19
CA ASP A 311 20.26 37.20 63.93
C ASP A 311 18.89 37.03 63.14
N GLN A 312 17.96 36.05 63.13
CA GLN A 312 17.43 34.95 63.97
C GLN A 312 17.08 33.72 63.08
N ILE A 313 16.87 32.46 63.51
CA ILE A 313 16.31 31.81 64.73
C ILE A 313 14.76 31.68 64.76
N VAL A 314 14.30 30.47 65.16
CA VAL A 314 12.93 29.96 65.50
C VAL A 314 12.41 28.82 64.57
N THR A 315 11.83 27.69 65.02
CA THR A 315 12.17 26.74 66.13
C THR A 315 11.39 25.40 65.95
N VAL A 316 12.11 24.25 65.95
CA VAL A 316 11.74 22.87 66.43
C VAL A 316 10.42 22.19 65.95
N ALA A 317 10.41 21.09 65.17
CA ALA A 317 10.67 19.63 65.45
C ALA A 317 9.43 18.84 66.03
N PRO A 318 9.40 17.48 66.23
CA PRO A 318 10.47 16.46 66.26
C PRO A 318 10.23 15.16 65.42
N ARG A 319 11.03 14.10 65.68
CA ARG A 319 11.12 12.79 64.96
C ARG A 319 10.34 11.64 65.64
N LEU A 320 10.10 10.54 64.90
CA LEU A 320 10.11 9.12 65.35
C LEU A 320 10.28 8.17 64.10
N MET A 321 10.52 6.86 64.24
CA MET A 321 11.87 6.24 64.40
C MET A 321 11.93 4.74 64.01
N ASN A 322 12.93 4.34 63.19
CA ASN A 322 13.39 2.95 62.91
C ASN A 322 12.37 2.02 62.18
N GLN A 323 12.69 0.88 61.53
CA GLN A 323 13.93 0.06 61.36
C GLN A 323 14.06 -0.46 59.90
N GLY A 324 15.22 -1.06 59.54
CA GLY A 324 15.29 -2.04 58.43
C GLY A 324 16.47 -1.87 57.47
N VAL A 325 17.42 -2.83 57.44
CA VAL A 325 18.63 -2.78 56.59
C VAL A 325 18.86 -4.14 55.92
N ARG A 326 19.12 -4.14 54.58
CA ARG A 326 20.36 -4.66 53.92
C ARG A 326 20.12 -5.29 52.51
N ARG A 327 20.80 -4.73 51.48
CA ARG A 327 21.14 -5.34 50.15
C ARG A 327 19.95 -5.75 49.23
N THR A 328 20.05 -5.83 47.89
CA THR A 328 21.07 -5.36 46.90
C THR A 328 20.42 -5.31 45.52
N GLN A 329 20.71 -4.27 44.73
CA GLN A 329 20.76 -4.35 43.26
C GLN A 329 21.55 -3.15 42.71
N GLY A 330 22.40 -3.39 41.71
CA GLY A 330 23.19 -2.34 41.07
C GLY A 330 22.49 -1.83 39.82
N ALA A 331 22.24 -0.52 39.74
CA ALA A 331 21.73 0.12 38.54
C ALA A 331 22.90 0.49 37.60
N SER A 332 23.12 -0.29 36.55
CA SER A 332 24.05 0.05 35.48
C SER A 332 23.46 1.15 34.59
N SER A 333 24.15 2.29 34.51
CA SER A 333 23.70 3.48 33.81
C SER A 333 23.90 3.40 32.29
N ASN A 334 22.95 2.79 31.57
CA ASN A 334 22.89 2.90 30.11
C ASN A 334 22.28 4.25 29.70
N ALA A 335 23.09 5.31 29.76
CA ALA A 335 22.71 6.62 29.25
C ALA A 335 22.61 6.59 27.72
N SER A 336 21.40 6.84 27.19
CA SER A 336 21.21 7.08 25.74
C SER A 336 21.86 8.40 25.33
N PRO A 337 22.60 8.47 24.22
CA PRO A 337 23.21 9.71 23.76
C PRO A 337 22.13 10.74 23.36
N PRO A 338 22.37 12.05 23.54
CA PRO A 338 21.39 13.08 23.24
C PRO A 338 21.13 13.17 21.74
N THR A 339 19.91 12.85 21.31
CA THR A 339 19.47 13.04 19.91
C THR A 339 19.19 14.51 19.64
N THR A 340 20.20 15.20 19.09
CA THR A 340 20.15 16.62 18.71
C THR A 340 18.89 16.95 17.91
N SER A 341 18.27 18.10 18.20
CA SER A 341 17.03 18.57 17.56
C SER A 341 17.09 18.52 16.02
N THR A 342 18.25 18.78 15.45
CA THR A 342 18.52 18.76 14.01
C THR A 342 18.20 17.42 13.33
N ASP A 343 18.50 16.27 13.95
CA ASP A 343 18.21 14.95 13.38
C ASP A 343 16.69 14.66 13.34
N ARG A 344 15.93 15.26 14.27
CA ARG A 344 14.46 15.13 14.30
C ARG A 344 13.77 15.97 13.23
N GLN A 345 14.38 17.07 12.79
CA GLN A 345 13.86 17.91 11.71
C GLN A 345 14.28 17.36 10.33
N CYS A 346 15.55 16.97 10.18
CA CYS A 346 16.08 16.12 9.10
C CYS A 346 15.11 15.00 8.67
N LYS A 347 14.67 14.16 9.62
CA LYS A 347 13.74 13.05 9.35
C LYS A 347 12.31 13.47 9.06
N ARG A 348 11.91 14.67 9.50
CA ARG A 348 10.57 15.22 9.26
C ARG A 348 10.42 15.67 7.81
N ASP A 349 11.38 16.44 7.30
CA ASP A 349 11.31 17.03 5.97
C ASP A 349 11.33 15.95 4.86
N TRP A 350 12.13 14.89 5.03
CA TRP A 350 12.12 13.72 4.13
C TRP A 350 10.84 12.88 4.22
N ASN A 351 10.23 12.76 5.41
CA ASN A 351 8.92 12.12 5.57
C ASN A 351 7.80 12.86 4.82
N GLU A 352 7.99 14.12 4.43
CA GLU A 352 6.99 14.88 3.67
C GLU A 352 7.14 14.75 2.15
N THR A 353 8.31 14.34 1.64
CA THR A 353 8.59 14.15 0.21
C THR A 353 8.50 12.70 -0.27
N SER A 354 8.39 11.74 0.65
CA SER A 354 8.20 10.31 0.34
C SER A 354 7.01 10.03 -0.60
N GLY A 355 7.07 8.93 -1.35
CA GLY A 355 5.99 8.51 -2.25
C GLY A 355 4.64 8.36 -1.54
N ILE A 356 4.64 7.82 -0.32
CA ILE A 356 3.41 7.63 0.45
C ILE A 356 2.86 8.95 1.01
N SER A 357 3.69 9.87 1.52
CA SER A 357 3.22 11.17 2.02
C SER A 357 2.72 12.08 0.89
N ILE A 358 3.36 12.04 -0.27
CA ILE A 358 2.90 12.69 -1.49
C ILE A 358 1.55 12.08 -1.92
N PHE A 359 1.38 10.76 -1.83
CA PHE A 359 0.11 10.12 -2.16
C PHE A 359 -1.03 10.49 -1.21
N GLU A 360 -0.81 10.40 0.11
CA GLU A 360 -1.78 10.82 1.13
C GLU A 360 -2.21 12.28 0.95
N ARG A 361 -1.27 13.16 0.57
CA ARG A 361 -1.52 14.60 0.44
C ARG A 361 -2.26 14.97 -0.85
N TYR A 362 -1.91 14.38 -1.99
CA TYR A 362 -2.41 14.82 -3.30
C TYR A 362 -3.43 13.88 -3.94
N TYR A 363 -3.35 12.56 -3.72
CA TYR A 363 -4.23 11.58 -4.37
C TYR A 363 -5.33 11.05 -3.44
N ALA A 364 -5.02 10.75 -2.18
CA ALA A 364 -5.91 9.97 -1.32
C ALA A 364 -7.31 10.58 -1.09
N GLN A 365 -7.44 11.92 -0.99
CA GLN A 365 -8.76 12.55 -0.82
C GLN A 365 -9.65 12.37 -2.05
N SER A 366 -9.12 12.60 -3.25
CA SER A 366 -9.83 12.40 -4.53
C SER A 366 -10.13 10.92 -4.78
N LEU A 367 -9.19 10.04 -4.39
CA LEU A 367 -9.35 8.60 -4.52
C LEU A 367 -10.47 8.08 -3.64
N GLN A 368 -10.36 8.25 -2.31
CA GLN A 368 -11.27 7.61 -1.35
C GLN A 368 -12.70 8.18 -1.43
N ARG A 369 -12.89 9.44 -1.85
CA ARG A 369 -14.21 10.11 -1.92
C ARG A 369 -14.91 10.08 -3.28
N ILE A 370 -14.17 9.84 -4.38
CA ILE A 370 -14.74 9.90 -5.75
C ILE A 370 -14.33 8.65 -6.54
N LEU A 371 -13.04 8.49 -6.84
CA LEU A 371 -12.59 7.51 -7.85
C LEU A 371 -12.75 6.06 -7.37
N LYS A 372 -12.51 5.78 -6.09
CA LYS A 372 -12.74 4.46 -5.45
C LYS A 372 -14.24 4.11 -5.37
N PRO A 373 -15.14 5.00 -4.87
CA PRO A 373 -16.58 4.79 -4.98
C PRO A 373 -17.07 4.53 -6.41
N PHE A 374 -16.57 5.27 -7.39
CA PHE A 374 -16.89 5.09 -8.81
C PHE A 374 -16.39 3.74 -9.35
N PHE A 375 -15.21 3.27 -8.95
CA PHE A 375 -14.72 1.94 -9.27
C PHE A 375 -15.68 0.85 -8.79
N PHE A 376 -16.01 0.82 -7.49
CA PHE A 376 -16.91 -0.21 -6.94
C PHE A 376 -18.34 -0.11 -7.48
N ALA A 377 -18.84 1.11 -7.75
CA ALA A 377 -20.13 1.28 -8.41
C ALA A 377 -20.13 0.76 -9.87
N SER A 378 -19.02 0.93 -10.61
CA SER A 378 -18.91 0.44 -11.99
C SER A 378 -18.87 -1.09 -12.10
N ILE A 379 -18.34 -1.78 -11.08
CA ILE A 379 -18.54 -3.23 -10.91
C ILE A 379 -20.04 -3.51 -10.77
N GLY A 380 -20.75 -2.74 -9.93
CA GLY A 380 -22.19 -2.85 -9.75
C GLY A 380 -23.02 -2.73 -11.03
N PHE A 381 -22.69 -1.79 -11.92
CA PHE A 381 -23.34 -1.64 -13.24
C PHE A 381 -23.18 -2.89 -14.12
N SER A 382 -22.10 -3.66 -13.92
CA SER A 382 -21.75 -4.82 -14.74
C SER A 382 -22.40 -6.12 -14.26
N ILE A 383 -23.05 -6.14 -13.09
CA ILE A 383 -23.60 -7.37 -12.48
C ILE A 383 -24.99 -7.67 -13.08
N PRO A 384 -25.21 -8.80 -13.77
CA PRO A 384 -26.46 -9.09 -14.49
C PRO A 384 -27.57 -9.63 -13.57
N ILE A 385 -27.96 -8.86 -12.54
CA ILE A 385 -28.96 -9.18 -11.50
C ILE A 385 -30.17 -9.94 -12.05
N LYS A 386 -30.79 -9.42 -13.11
CA LYS A 386 -31.99 -9.95 -13.77
C LYS A 386 -31.84 -11.39 -14.32
N ARG A 387 -30.61 -11.91 -14.42
CA ARG A 387 -30.29 -13.30 -14.82
C ARG A 387 -29.73 -14.16 -13.67
N MET A 388 -29.17 -13.57 -12.62
CA MET A 388 -28.52 -14.30 -11.53
C MET A 388 -29.51 -15.06 -10.64
N PHE A 389 -30.73 -14.56 -10.46
CA PHE A 389 -31.74 -15.15 -9.57
C PHE A 389 -32.47 -16.39 -10.15
N ASN A 390 -31.95 -17.03 -11.19
CA ASN A 390 -32.41 -18.34 -11.62
C ASN A 390 -31.88 -19.42 -10.67
N GLY A 391 -32.75 -20.29 -10.11
CA GLY A 391 -32.37 -21.33 -9.15
C GLY A 391 -31.23 -22.24 -9.62
N GLY A 392 -31.16 -22.56 -10.92
CA GLY A 392 -30.05 -23.33 -11.49
C GLY A 392 -28.71 -22.60 -11.49
N ILE A 393 -28.73 -21.26 -11.62
CA ILE A 393 -27.53 -20.41 -11.54
C ILE A 393 -27.11 -20.22 -10.08
N ILE A 394 -28.07 -20.00 -9.17
CA ILE A 394 -27.82 -19.90 -7.72
C ILE A 394 -27.16 -21.19 -7.21
N TRP A 395 -27.72 -22.37 -7.52
CA TRP A 395 -27.18 -23.66 -7.07
C TRP A 395 -25.74 -23.89 -7.57
N ARG A 396 -25.50 -23.66 -8.87
CA ARG A 396 -24.16 -23.76 -9.46
C ARG A 396 -23.17 -22.79 -8.80
N GLY A 397 -23.62 -21.56 -8.52
CA GLY A 397 -22.84 -20.55 -7.80
C GLY A 397 -22.45 -21.00 -6.40
N ILE A 398 -23.39 -21.53 -5.61
CA ILE A 398 -23.12 -22.04 -4.24
C ILE A 398 -22.10 -23.19 -4.27
N VAL A 399 -22.30 -24.18 -5.13
CA VAL A 399 -21.37 -25.32 -5.29
C VAL A 399 -19.97 -24.83 -5.67
N TYR A 400 -19.88 -23.86 -6.58
CA TYR A 400 -18.63 -23.26 -7.03
C TYR A 400 -17.94 -22.44 -5.94
N SER A 401 -18.68 -21.64 -5.16
CA SER A 401 -18.15 -20.89 -4.01
C SER A 401 -17.61 -21.81 -2.91
N ILE A 402 -18.29 -22.93 -2.63
CA ILE A 402 -17.79 -23.95 -1.68
C ILE A 402 -16.49 -24.57 -2.19
N LEU A 403 -16.39 -24.88 -3.48
CA LEU A 403 -15.17 -25.43 -4.08
C LEU A 403 -13.99 -24.45 -3.99
N MET A 404 -14.22 -23.14 -4.21
CA MET A 404 -13.18 -22.11 -4.09
C MET A 404 -12.76 -21.84 -2.65
N PHE A 405 -13.69 -21.92 -1.70
CA PHE A 405 -13.36 -21.93 -0.27
C PHE A 405 -12.47 -23.12 0.10
N LEU A 406 -12.79 -24.33 -0.37
CA LEU A 406 -11.96 -25.52 -0.18
C LEU A 406 -10.57 -25.40 -0.85
N ALA A 407 -10.46 -24.69 -1.97
CA ALA A 407 -9.18 -24.38 -2.62
C ALA A 407 -8.26 -23.56 -1.69
N LYS A 408 -8.73 -22.37 -1.25
CA LYS A 408 -7.96 -21.50 -0.33
C LYS A 408 -7.72 -22.13 1.05
N LEU A 409 -8.62 -23.00 1.52
CA LEU A 409 -8.41 -23.80 2.74
C LEU A 409 -7.29 -24.84 2.55
N THR A 410 -7.21 -25.48 1.39
CA THR A 410 -6.17 -26.47 1.05
C THR A 410 -4.81 -25.81 0.90
N GLU A 411 -4.73 -24.65 0.26
CA GLU A 411 -3.54 -23.77 0.21
C GLU A 411 -3.05 -23.44 1.63
N THR A 412 -3.95 -22.99 2.50
CA THR A 412 -3.63 -22.65 3.91
C THR A 412 -3.10 -23.86 4.69
N LEU A 413 -3.72 -25.03 4.53
CA LEU A 413 -3.29 -26.28 5.18
C LEU A 413 -1.93 -26.74 4.66
N LEU A 414 -1.71 -26.69 3.35
CA LEU A 414 -0.45 -27.04 2.70
C LEU A 414 0.68 -26.13 3.18
N THR A 415 0.43 -24.82 3.27
CA THR A 415 1.38 -23.84 3.83
C THR A 415 1.80 -24.19 5.26
N LYS A 416 0.82 -24.54 6.13
CA LYS A 416 1.07 -24.96 7.51
C LYS A 416 1.86 -26.27 7.61
N LEU A 417 1.68 -27.18 6.65
CA LEU A 417 2.46 -28.42 6.54
C LEU A 417 3.90 -28.17 6.04
N LEU A 418 4.09 -27.25 5.08
CA LEU A 418 5.42 -26.83 4.65
C LEU A 418 6.19 -26.16 5.79
N ASP A 419 5.60 -25.19 6.49
CA ASP A 419 6.33 -24.47 7.54
C ASP A 419 6.76 -25.41 8.68
N ARG A 420 5.89 -26.35 9.07
CA ARG A 420 6.25 -27.39 10.06
C ARG A 420 7.40 -28.27 9.58
N LYS A 421 7.48 -28.60 8.28
CA LYS A 421 8.61 -29.33 7.69
C LYS A 421 9.88 -28.47 7.64
N THR A 422 9.80 -27.22 7.21
CA THR A 422 10.92 -26.27 7.19
C THR A 422 11.50 -26.07 8.59
N LEU A 423 10.65 -25.90 9.60
CA LEU A 423 11.07 -25.83 11.00
C LEU A 423 11.77 -27.12 11.45
N SER A 424 11.25 -28.30 11.09
CA SER A 424 11.89 -29.58 11.42
C SER A 424 13.21 -29.83 10.70
N HIS A 425 13.43 -29.23 9.51
CA HIS A 425 14.72 -29.24 8.82
C HIS A 425 15.71 -28.26 9.44
N PHE A 426 15.26 -27.07 9.84
CA PHE A 426 16.11 -26.08 10.51
C PHE A 426 16.62 -26.60 11.87
N ILE A 427 15.74 -27.23 12.65
CA ILE A 427 16.07 -27.89 13.93
C ILE A 427 16.99 -29.12 13.75
N ARG A 428 17.13 -29.66 12.53
CA ARG A 428 18.06 -30.74 12.17
C ARG A 428 19.34 -30.25 11.47
N ALA A 429 19.48 -28.94 11.27
CA ALA A 429 20.62 -28.30 10.63
C ALA A 429 21.40 -27.36 11.58
N GLN A 430 21.02 -27.38 12.86
CA GLN A 430 21.77 -26.87 14.01
C GLN A 430 22.16 -28.05 14.90
#